data_AF-A0A1S9CJN3-F1
#
_entry.id   AF-A0A1S9CJN3-F1
#
_cell.length_a   1.000
_cell.length_b   1.000
_cell.length_c   1.000
_cell.angle_alpha   90.00
_cell.angle_beta   90.00
_cell.angle_gamma   90.00
#
_symmetry.space_group_name_H-M   'P 1'
#
loop_
_entity.id
_entity.type
_entity.pdbx_description
1 polymer ?
#
loop_
_entity_poly.entity_id
_entity_poly.type
_entity_poly.pdbx_seq_one_letter_code
_entity_poly.pdbx_strand_id
1 'polypeptide(L)'
;MLKKLFSKRKKNSIDDLYLEQMKASLRNKDLPIVVLDNSWHQIKTLIADDNFQKLEEQLMDTLKRRGELTNNINKSAVLKNKLLAKILEISDKLNNNVALANNPRLEKDITLAKENLIKLNEEVDLFKLESMIIEEELNTYNLLLVENTIVKSYNIMTQYRDKTLALDTEIDYYRNILLEKNEERKRYATASQELYDYMHKIVGRNTVEKLDTIMMRVDKQ
;
A
#
# COMPACT_ATOMS: atom_id res chain seq x y z
N MET A 1 40.30 5.38 13.27
CA MET A 1 40.31 3.93 12.93
C MET A 1 38.89 3.35 12.76
N LEU A 2 37.88 4.13 12.32
CA LEU A 2 36.46 3.70 12.27
C LEU A 2 35.81 3.79 10.88
N LYS A 3 36.60 3.92 9.80
CA LYS A 3 36.06 3.98 8.41
C LYS A 3 36.12 2.65 7.63
N LYS A 4 36.53 1.53 8.27
CA LYS A 4 36.72 0.23 7.59
C LYS A 4 35.70 -0.86 7.95
N LEU A 5 34.70 -0.59 8.80
CA LEU A 5 33.69 -1.60 9.18
C LEU A 5 32.40 -1.58 8.34
N PHE A 6 32.22 -0.62 7.43
CA PHE A 6 31.09 -0.58 6.50
C PHE A 6 31.42 -1.13 5.10
N SER A 7 32.21 -2.20 5.05
CA SER A 7 32.52 -2.91 3.81
C SER A 7 31.51 -4.04 3.57
N LYS A 8 30.56 -3.77 2.66
CA LYS A 8 29.87 -4.74 1.79
C LYS A 8 29.39 -6.04 2.44
N ARG A 9 28.11 -6.06 2.83
CA ARG A 9 27.23 -7.20 2.51
C ARG A 9 25.97 -6.68 1.84
N LYS A 10 26.04 -6.54 0.52
CA LYS A 10 24.87 -6.54 -0.36
C LYS A 10 24.34 -7.98 -0.33
N LYS A 11 23.38 -8.28 0.54
CA LYS A 11 22.63 -9.54 0.49
C LYS A 11 21.17 -9.29 0.90
N ASN A 12 20.55 -8.31 0.26
CA ASN A 12 19.11 -8.02 0.39
C ASN A 12 18.33 -8.58 -0.81
N SER A 13 18.61 -9.82 -1.18
CA SER A 13 17.73 -10.59 -2.05
C SER A 13 17.19 -11.71 -1.21
N ILE A 14 15.87 -11.76 -1.04
CA ILE A 14 15.19 -13.00 -0.65
C ILE A 14 15.70 -14.05 -1.65
N ASP A 15 16.18 -15.17 -1.13
CA ASP A 15 16.68 -16.27 -1.97
C ASP A 15 15.50 -16.80 -2.82
N ASP A 16 15.75 -17.04 -4.11
CA ASP A 16 14.72 -17.32 -5.12
C ASP A 16 13.84 -18.51 -4.71
N LEU A 17 14.42 -19.47 -3.98
CA LEU A 17 13.69 -20.61 -3.43
C LEU A 17 12.61 -20.21 -2.41
N TYR A 18 12.91 -19.27 -1.52
CA TYR A 18 11.95 -18.78 -0.51
C TYR A 18 10.91 -17.87 -1.13
N LEU A 19 11.31 -17.09 -2.15
CA LEU A 19 10.36 -16.30 -2.94
C LEU A 19 9.34 -17.21 -3.61
N GLU A 20 9.77 -18.31 -4.22
CA GLU A 20 8.86 -19.24 -4.87
C GLU A 20 7.95 -19.98 -3.87
N GLN A 21 8.47 -20.38 -2.71
CA GLN A 21 7.65 -20.93 -1.62
C GLN A 21 6.58 -19.95 -1.15
N MET A 22 6.94 -18.67 -1.01
CA MET A 22 6.00 -17.61 -0.64
C MET A 22 4.91 -17.45 -1.69
N LYS A 23 5.28 -17.32 -2.97
CA LYS A 23 4.33 -17.24 -4.09
C LYS A 23 3.41 -18.46 -4.14
N ALA A 24 3.96 -19.66 -3.97
CA ALA A 24 3.19 -20.90 -3.91
C ALA A 24 2.14 -20.89 -2.79
N SER A 25 2.46 -20.29 -1.63
CA SER A 25 1.52 -20.19 -0.50
C SER A 25 0.35 -19.23 -0.74
N LEU A 26 0.48 -18.33 -1.73
CA LEU A 26 -0.54 -17.34 -2.10
C LEU A 26 -1.46 -17.83 -3.22
N ARG A 27 -0.94 -18.62 -4.17
CA ARG A 27 -1.68 -19.12 -5.33
C ARG A 27 -2.95 -19.92 -5.02
N ASN A 28 -3.03 -20.52 -3.82
CA ASN A 28 -4.19 -21.32 -3.39
C ASN A 28 -5.11 -20.59 -2.42
N LYS A 29 -4.90 -19.28 -2.20
CA LYS A 29 -5.72 -18.49 -1.29
C LYS A 29 -6.71 -17.64 -2.08
N ASP A 30 -7.93 -17.56 -1.55
CA ASP A 30 -8.89 -16.57 -1.97
C ASP A 30 -8.46 -15.21 -1.38
N LEU A 31 -7.87 -14.37 -2.22
CA LEU A 31 -7.28 -13.10 -1.80
C LEU A 31 -8.29 -11.97 -2.05
N PRO A 32 -8.54 -11.09 -1.06
CA PRO A 32 -9.34 -9.90 -1.30
C PRO A 32 -8.68 -9.02 -2.37
N ILE A 33 -9.51 -8.27 -3.10
CA ILE A 33 -9.03 -7.34 -4.12
C ILE A 33 -8.37 -6.16 -3.42
N VAL A 34 -7.04 -6.06 -3.49
CA VAL A 34 -6.26 -5.19 -2.59
C VAL A 34 -6.64 -3.72 -2.74
N VAL A 35 -6.90 -3.28 -3.97
CA VAL A 35 -7.24 -1.88 -4.27
C VAL A 35 -8.60 -1.44 -3.72
N LEU A 36 -9.43 -2.38 -3.25
CA LEU A 36 -10.69 -2.09 -2.56
C LEU A 36 -10.51 -2.02 -1.03
N ASP A 37 -9.33 -2.38 -0.50
CA ASP A 37 -9.03 -2.33 0.93
C ASP A 37 -8.58 -0.91 1.32
N ASN A 38 -9.18 -0.34 2.37
CA ASN A 38 -8.82 1.00 2.84
C ASN A 38 -7.36 1.12 3.33
N SER A 39 -6.81 0.02 3.85
CA SER A 39 -5.44 -0.06 4.36
C SER A 39 -4.41 -0.05 3.23
N TRP A 40 -4.81 -0.43 2.01
CA TRP A 40 -3.95 -0.41 0.83
C TRP A 40 -3.35 0.98 0.59
N HIS A 41 -4.17 2.03 0.70
CA HIS A 41 -3.71 3.40 0.48
C HIS A 41 -2.62 3.83 1.46
N GLN A 42 -2.63 3.31 2.69
CA GLN A 42 -1.58 3.57 3.66
C GLN A 42 -0.31 2.81 3.29
N ILE A 43 -0.42 1.50 3.05
CA ILE A 43 0.72 0.64 2.72
C ILE A 43 1.40 1.08 1.42
N LYS A 44 0.63 1.44 0.39
CA LYS A 44 1.12 1.92 -0.90
C LYS A 44 2.13 3.05 -0.74
N THR A 45 1.92 4.00 0.16
CA THR A 45 2.87 5.12 0.36
C THR A 45 4.26 4.66 0.80
N LEU A 46 4.37 3.49 1.42
CA LEU A 46 5.62 2.91 1.90
C LEU A 46 6.30 2.04 0.83
N ILE A 47 5.51 1.41 -0.06
CA ILE A 47 6.00 0.42 -1.01
C ILE A 47 5.92 0.86 -2.47
N ALA A 48 5.37 2.02 -2.81
CA ALA A 48 5.14 2.40 -4.20
C ALA A 48 6.43 2.42 -5.03
N ASP A 49 6.34 1.92 -6.25
CA ASP A 49 7.24 2.20 -7.37
C ASP A 49 6.43 2.16 -8.67
N ASP A 50 7.09 2.46 -9.79
CA ASP A 50 6.48 2.50 -11.11
C ASP A 50 5.81 1.18 -11.51
N ASN A 51 6.29 0.03 -11.04
CA ASN A 51 5.69 -1.27 -11.32
C ASN A 51 4.41 -1.48 -10.51
N PHE A 52 4.40 -1.08 -9.23
CA PHE A 52 3.18 -1.11 -8.41
C PHE A 52 2.09 -0.23 -9.00
N GLN A 53 2.45 0.97 -9.43
CA GLN A 53 1.47 1.90 -9.99
C GLN A 53 0.85 1.34 -11.28
N LYS A 54 1.65 0.76 -12.16
CA LYS A 54 1.13 0.10 -13.38
C LYS A 54 0.19 -1.06 -13.07
N LEU A 55 0.54 -1.92 -12.12
CA LEU A 55 -0.30 -3.05 -11.72
C LEU A 55 -1.61 -2.60 -11.06
N GLU A 56 -1.54 -1.54 -10.26
CA GLU A 56 -2.72 -0.93 -9.65
C GLU A 56 -3.64 -0.31 -10.71
N GLU A 57 -3.09 0.41 -11.68
CA GLU A 57 -3.85 0.99 -12.80
C GLU A 57 -4.52 -0.13 -13.63
N GLN A 58 -3.77 -1.19 -13.97
CA GLN A 58 -4.33 -2.36 -14.67
C GLN A 58 -5.47 -3.00 -13.88
N LEU A 59 -5.27 -3.24 -12.58
CA LEU A 59 -6.30 -3.82 -11.72
C LEU A 59 -7.54 -2.93 -11.60
N MET A 60 -7.36 -1.61 -11.51
CA MET A 60 -8.46 -0.64 -11.48
C MET A 60 -9.24 -0.60 -12.80
N ASP A 61 -8.55 -0.63 -13.94
CA ASP A 61 -9.18 -0.64 -15.26
C ASP A 61 -9.96 -1.94 -15.49
N THR A 62 -9.40 -3.10 -15.11
CA THR A 62 -10.11 -4.39 -15.15
C THR A 62 -11.35 -4.38 -14.25
N LEU A 63 -11.25 -3.81 -13.03
CA LEU A 63 -12.39 -3.64 -12.12
C LEU A 63 -13.50 -2.77 -12.73
N LYS A 64 -13.12 -1.67 -13.37
CA LYS A 64 -14.06 -0.78 -14.05
C LYS A 64 -14.76 -1.53 -15.17
N ARG A 65 -14.01 -2.27 -15.99
CA ARG A 65 -14.57 -3.06 -17.09
C ARG A 65 -15.53 -4.15 -16.60
N ARG A 66 -15.19 -4.84 -15.50
CA ARG A 66 -16.09 -5.78 -14.82
C ARG A 66 -17.42 -5.12 -14.44
N GLY A 67 -17.36 -3.91 -13.88
CA GLY A 67 -18.55 -3.12 -13.53
C GLY A 67 -19.40 -2.77 -14.75
N GLU A 68 -18.77 -2.35 -15.85
CA GLU A 68 -19.45 -2.06 -17.11
C GLU A 68 -20.15 -3.30 -17.69
N LEU A 69 -19.46 -4.45 -17.74
CA LEU A 69 -20.01 -5.71 -18.22
C LEU A 69 -21.22 -6.15 -17.39
N THR A 70 -21.10 -6.07 -16.06
CA THR A 70 -22.21 -6.39 -15.14
C THR A 70 -23.44 -5.53 -15.46
N ASN A 71 -23.23 -4.22 -15.66
CA ASN A 71 -24.32 -3.31 -16.02
C ASN A 71 -24.92 -3.63 -17.39
N ASN A 72 -24.09 -3.94 -18.38
CA ASN A 72 -24.53 -4.26 -19.74
C ASN A 72 -25.33 -5.58 -19.79
N ILE A 73 -24.89 -6.61 -19.06
CA ILE A 73 -25.62 -7.87 -18.90
C ILE A 73 -26.98 -7.62 -18.26
N ASN A 74 -27.04 -6.83 -17.17
CA ASN A 74 -28.29 -6.50 -16.50
C ASN A 74 -29.25 -5.72 -17.40
N LYS A 75 -28.75 -4.72 -18.13
CA LYS A 75 -29.56 -3.97 -19.12
C LYS A 75 -30.08 -4.88 -20.23
N SER A 76 -29.25 -5.79 -20.72
CA SER A 76 -29.63 -6.75 -21.76
C SER A 76 -30.71 -7.71 -21.27
N ALA A 77 -30.66 -8.16 -20.01
CA ALA A 77 -31.71 -8.98 -19.42
C ALA A 77 -33.07 -8.24 -19.39
N VAL A 78 -33.08 -6.95 -19.04
CA VAL A 78 -34.29 -6.13 -19.07
C VAL A 78 -34.83 -5.97 -20.50
N LEU A 79 -33.96 -5.68 -21.48
CA LEU A 79 -34.35 -5.54 -22.88
C LEU A 79 -34.88 -6.86 -23.46
N LYS A 80 -34.26 -7.99 -23.11
CA LYS A 80 -34.70 -9.34 -23.50
C LYS A 80 -36.14 -9.59 -23.06
N ASN A 81 -36.46 -9.28 -21.80
CA ASN A 81 -37.81 -9.43 -21.27
C ASN A 81 -38.82 -8.55 -22.02
N LYS A 82 -38.46 -7.31 -22.37
CA LYS A 82 -39.31 -6.41 -23.17
C LYS A 82 -39.57 -6.96 -24.58
N LEU A 83 -38.54 -7.49 -25.24
CA LEU A 83 -38.67 -8.09 -26.57
C LEU A 83 -39.55 -9.35 -26.54
N LEU A 84 -39.35 -10.22 -25.54
CA LEU A 84 -40.18 -11.41 -25.35
C LEU A 84 -41.65 -11.05 -25.10
N ALA A 85 -41.93 -10.08 -24.23
CA ALA A 85 -43.29 -9.60 -23.98
C ALA A 85 -43.95 -9.06 -25.24
N LYS A 86 -43.21 -8.26 -26.03
CA LYS A 86 -43.69 -7.74 -27.32
C LYS A 86 -43.99 -8.85 -28.32
N ILE A 87 -43.13 -9.87 -28.42
CA ILE A 87 -43.34 -11.02 -29.31
C ILE A 87 -44.60 -11.76 -28.91
N LEU A 88 -44.78 -12.06 -27.61
CA LEU A 88 -45.97 -12.75 -27.10
C LEU A 88 -47.25 -11.95 -27.37
N GLU A 89 -47.24 -10.65 -27.11
CA GLU A 89 -48.39 -9.76 -27.34
C GLU A 89 -48.79 -9.72 -28.83
N ILE A 90 -47.82 -9.60 -29.74
CA ILE A 90 -48.11 -9.58 -31.18
C ILE A 90 -48.56 -10.96 -31.68
N SER A 91 -47.94 -12.05 -31.20
CA SER A 91 -48.36 -13.41 -31.51
C SER A 91 -49.80 -13.69 -31.08
N ASP A 92 -50.18 -13.23 -29.89
CA ASP A 92 -51.54 -13.36 -29.37
C ASP A 92 -52.55 -12.60 -30.27
N LYS A 93 -52.23 -11.36 -30.65
CA LYS A 93 -53.05 -10.55 -31.57
C LYS A 93 -53.20 -11.18 -32.95
N LEU A 94 -52.14 -11.76 -33.51
CA LEU A 94 -52.17 -12.39 -34.83
C LEU A 94 -52.98 -13.69 -34.82
N ASN A 95 -52.91 -14.50 -33.75
CA ASN A 95 -53.58 -15.80 -33.68
C ASN A 95 -55.04 -15.71 -33.23
N ASN A 96 -55.38 -14.79 -32.32
CA ASN A 96 -56.69 -14.75 -31.67
C ASN A 96 -57.63 -13.67 -32.22
N ASN A 97 -57.17 -12.82 -33.15
CA ASN A 97 -58.00 -11.79 -33.77
C ASN A 97 -58.01 -11.93 -35.30
N VAL A 98 -59.11 -12.48 -35.83
CA VAL A 98 -59.31 -12.74 -37.27
C VAL A 98 -59.13 -11.49 -38.13
N ALA A 99 -59.49 -10.30 -37.63
CA ALA A 99 -59.31 -9.03 -38.35
C ALA A 99 -57.85 -8.58 -38.45
N LEU A 100 -56.97 -9.09 -37.58
CA LEU A 100 -55.55 -8.76 -37.53
C LEU A 100 -54.64 -9.87 -38.08
N ALA A 101 -55.18 -11.05 -38.37
CA ALA A 101 -54.43 -12.25 -38.74
C ALA A 101 -53.48 -12.07 -39.94
N ASN A 102 -53.82 -11.17 -40.88
CA ASN A 102 -53.00 -10.85 -42.06
C ASN A 102 -52.50 -9.39 -42.02
N ASN A 103 -52.25 -8.81 -40.84
CA ASN A 103 -51.78 -7.44 -40.74
C ASN A 103 -50.26 -7.35 -40.99
N PRO A 104 -49.81 -6.82 -42.16
CA PRO A 104 -48.40 -6.85 -42.55
C PRO A 104 -47.52 -6.01 -41.62
N ARG A 105 -48.09 -5.03 -40.91
CA ARG A 105 -47.35 -4.23 -39.93
C ARG A 105 -47.02 -5.06 -38.68
N LEU A 106 -47.96 -5.85 -38.19
CA LEU A 106 -47.75 -6.72 -37.04
C LEU A 106 -46.75 -7.85 -37.36
N GLU A 107 -46.83 -8.43 -38.56
CA GLU A 107 -45.86 -9.42 -39.06
C GLU A 107 -44.44 -8.83 -39.14
N LYS A 108 -44.31 -7.60 -39.62
CA LYS A 108 -43.01 -6.91 -39.65
C LYS A 108 -42.49 -6.62 -38.24
N ASP A 109 -43.35 -6.16 -37.34
CA ASP A 109 -42.96 -5.81 -35.97
C ASP A 109 -42.53 -7.02 -35.14
N ILE A 110 -43.19 -8.17 -35.29
CA ILE A 110 -42.79 -9.42 -34.62
C ILE A 110 -41.49 -9.98 -35.21
N THR A 111 -41.30 -9.90 -36.52
CA THR A 111 -40.07 -10.34 -37.19
C THR A 111 -38.88 -9.52 -36.70
N LEU A 112 -39.00 -8.19 -36.69
CA LEU A 112 -37.97 -7.30 -36.18
C LEU A 112 -37.68 -7.54 -34.68
N ALA A 113 -38.71 -7.80 -33.87
CA ALA A 113 -38.52 -8.12 -32.46
C ALA A 113 -37.74 -9.43 -32.26
N LYS A 114 -38.03 -10.47 -33.06
CA LYS A 114 -37.28 -11.74 -33.06
C LYS A 114 -35.83 -11.56 -33.50
N GLU A 115 -35.59 -10.83 -34.58
CA GLU A 115 -34.23 -10.52 -35.06
C GLU A 115 -33.41 -9.77 -34.00
N ASN A 116 -34.00 -8.75 -33.37
CA ASN A 116 -33.34 -8.01 -32.29
C ASN A 116 -33.08 -8.89 -31.07
N LEU A 117 -33.97 -9.83 -30.76
CA LEU A 117 -33.79 -10.78 -29.66
C LEU A 117 -32.60 -11.73 -29.92
N ILE A 118 -32.44 -12.18 -31.17
CA ILE A 118 -31.30 -13.03 -31.57
C ILE A 118 -29.99 -12.25 -31.39
N LYS A 119 -29.90 -11.04 -31.97
CA LYS A 119 -28.72 -10.17 -31.83
C LYS A 119 -28.36 -9.87 -30.37
N LEU A 120 -29.38 -9.61 -29.56
CA LEU A 120 -29.19 -9.35 -28.12
C LEU A 120 -28.64 -10.58 -27.38
N ASN A 121 -29.09 -11.79 -27.72
CA ASN A 121 -28.54 -13.00 -27.11
C ASN A 121 -27.08 -13.23 -27.52
N GLU A 122 -26.74 -13.02 -28.78
CA GLU A 122 -25.35 -13.09 -29.27
C GLU A 122 -24.45 -12.10 -28.52
N GLU A 123 -24.89 -10.86 -28.36
CA GLU A 123 -24.17 -9.82 -27.61
C GLU A 123 -23.99 -10.20 -26.13
N VAL A 124 -25.03 -10.75 -25.50
CA VAL A 124 -24.95 -11.25 -24.11
C VAL A 124 -23.95 -12.39 -23.97
N ASP A 125 -23.87 -13.29 -24.96
CA ASP A 125 -22.91 -14.39 -24.91
C ASP A 125 -21.47 -13.88 -25.08
N LEU A 126 -21.25 -12.84 -25.89
CA LEU A 126 -19.96 -12.13 -25.94
C LEU A 126 -19.61 -11.48 -24.59
N PHE A 127 -20.55 -10.80 -23.94
CA PHE A 127 -20.31 -10.22 -22.60
C PHE A 127 -19.97 -11.27 -21.55
N LYS A 128 -20.57 -12.46 -21.61
CA LYS A 128 -20.24 -13.56 -20.69
C LYS A 128 -18.83 -14.09 -20.93
N LEU A 129 -18.44 -14.28 -22.20
CA LEU A 129 -17.08 -14.69 -22.55
C LEU A 129 -16.06 -13.66 -22.07
N GLU A 130 -16.32 -12.38 -22.32
CA GLU A 130 -15.47 -11.29 -21.84
C GLU A 130 -15.42 -11.25 -20.31
N SER A 131 -16.55 -11.48 -19.62
CA SER A 131 -16.58 -11.55 -18.17
C SER A 131 -15.69 -12.65 -17.60
N MET A 132 -15.60 -13.82 -18.26
CA MET A 132 -14.70 -14.89 -17.83
C MET A 132 -13.23 -14.47 -17.93
N ILE A 133 -12.86 -13.80 -19.03
CA ILE A 133 -11.50 -13.27 -19.24
C ILE A 133 -11.17 -12.21 -18.18
N ILE A 134 -12.10 -11.29 -17.93
CA ILE A 134 -11.93 -10.21 -16.96
C ILE A 134 -11.73 -10.76 -15.53
N GLU A 135 -12.44 -11.83 -15.14
CA GLU A 135 -12.20 -12.46 -13.82
C GLU A 135 -10.81 -13.11 -13.73
N GLU A 136 -10.33 -13.73 -14.80
CA GLU A 136 -8.97 -14.30 -14.85
C GLU A 136 -7.89 -13.20 -14.78
N GLU A 137 -8.04 -12.13 -15.55
CA GLU A 137 -7.15 -10.97 -15.52
C GLU A 137 -7.14 -10.31 -14.14
N LEU A 138 -8.32 -10.13 -13.53
CA LEU A 138 -8.45 -9.51 -12.21
C LEU A 138 -7.74 -10.32 -11.14
N ASN A 139 -7.92 -11.65 -11.14
CA ASN A 139 -7.21 -12.55 -10.24
C ASN A 139 -5.69 -12.49 -10.47
N THR A 140 -5.27 -12.47 -11.74
CA THR A 140 -3.85 -12.40 -12.12
C THR A 140 -3.20 -11.10 -11.63
N TYR A 141 -3.79 -9.95 -11.94
CA TYR A 141 -3.25 -8.66 -11.53
C TYR A 141 -3.31 -8.47 -10.01
N ASN A 142 -4.37 -8.91 -9.36
CA ASN A 142 -4.49 -8.87 -7.90
C ASN A 142 -3.40 -9.72 -7.23
N LEU A 143 -3.21 -10.96 -7.68
CA LEU A 143 -2.16 -11.84 -7.16
C LEU A 143 -0.77 -11.22 -7.35
N LEU A 144 -0.47 -10.73 -8.55
CA LEU A 144 0.84 -10.12 -8.84
C LEU A 144 1.10 -8.88 -7.98
N LEU A 145 0.07 -8.06 -7.74
CA LEU A 145 0.14 -6.91 -6.86
C LEU A 145 0.39 -7.35 -5.40
N VAL A 146 -0.30 -8.39 -4.91
CA VAL A 146 -0.10 -8.96 -3.57
C VAL A 146 1.31 -9.54 -3.41
N GLU A 147 1.78 -10.33 -4.38
CA GLU A 147 3.12 -10.91 -4.35
C GLU A 147 4.19 -9.82 -4.23
N ASN A 148 4.13 -8.81 -5.10
CA ASN A 148 5.06 -7.69 -5.06
C ASN A 148 4.97 -6.95 -3.72
N THR A 149 3.76 -6.69 -3.24
CA THR A 149 3.48 -6.01 -1.97
C THR A 149 4.19 -6.70 -0.83
N ILE A 150 4.02 -8.02 -0.72
CA ILE A 150 4.57 -8.81 0.38
C ILE A 150 6.11 -8.82 0.29
N VAL A 151 6.68 -9.07 -0.88
CA VAL A 151 8.14 -9.07 -1.08
C VAL A 151 8.75 -7.74 -0.65
N LYS A 152 8.18 -6.63 -1.12
CA LYS A 152 8.69 -5.31 -0.80
C LYS A 152 8.49 -4.95 0.67
N SER A 153 7.35 -5.32 1.24
CA SER A 153 7.06 -5.12 2.67
C SER A 153 8.08 -5.84 3.55
N TYR A 154 8.38 -7.11 3.31
CA TYR A 154 9.39 -7.84 4.09
C TYR A 154 10.79 -7.25 3.94
N ASN A 155 11.16 -6.80 2.73
CA ASN A 155 12.43 -6.12 2.50
C ASN A 155 12.52 -4.82 3.31
N ILE A 156 11.47 -3.99 3.31
CA ILE A 156 11.44 -2.72 4.07
C ILE A 156 11.46 -2.99 5.57
N MET A 157 10.63 -3.93 6.07
CA MET A 157 10.60 -4.30 7.49
C MET A 157 11.96 -4.78 7.98
N THR A 158 12.67 -5.60 7.18
CA THR A 158 14.01 -6.07 7.51
C THR A 158 15.00 -4.91 7.60
N GLN A 159 14.98 -3.99 6.62
CA GLN A 159 15.84 -2.80 6.62
C GLN A 159 15.56 -1.88 7.81
N TYR A 160 14.29 -1.68 8.17
CA TYR A 160 13.92 -0.86 9.32
C TYR A 160 14.38 -1.51 10.62
N ARG A 161 14.17 -2.82 10.79
CA ARG A 161 14.67 -3.55 11.95
C ARG A 161 16.18 -3.40 12.11
N ASP A 162 16.95 -3.59 11.04
CA ASP A 162 18.41 -3.47 11.08
C ASP A 162 18.86 -2.04 11.42
N LYS A 163 18.18 -1.02 10.87
CA LYS A 163 18.42 0.39 11.21
C LYS A 163 18.08 0.70 12.67
N THR A 164 16.97 0.18 13.19
CA THR A 164 16.58 0.35 14.58
C THR A 164 17.63 -0.22 15.52
N LEU A 165 18.10 -1.45 15.26
CA LEU A 165 19.17 -2.07 16.06
C LEU A 165 20.49 -1.28 16.02
N ALA A 166 20.83 -0.73 14.86
CA ALA A 166 22.01 0.13 14.73
C ALA A 166 21.87 1.43 15.54
N LEU A 167 20.68 2.06 15.49
CA LEU A 167 20.37 3.26 16.27
C LEU A 167 20.39 2.97 17.77
N ASP A 168 19.83 1.85 18.22
CA ASP A 168 19.84 1.44 19.63
C ASP A 168 21.28 1.31 20.14
N THR A 169 22.15 0.68 19.34
CA THR A 169 23.59 0.55 19.66
C THR A 169 24.27 1.91 19.77
N GLU A 170 23.95 2.84 18.85
CA GLU A 170 24.52 4.18 18.84
C GLU A 170 24.02 5.03 20.03
N ILE A 171 22.75 4.90 20.38
CA ILE A 171 22.16 5.55 21.56
C ILE A 171 22.86 5.09 22.84
N ASP A 172 23.08 3.78 22.99
CA ASP A 172 23.76 3.25 24.18
C ASP A 172 25.23 3.69 24.25
N TYR A 173 25.91 3.78 23.11
CA TYR A 173 27.25 4.35 23.05
C TYR A 173 27.29 5.81 23.54
N TYR A 174 26.38 6.67 23.07
CA TYR A 174 26.33 8.07 23.51
C TYR A 174 25.91 8.22 24.97
N ARG A 175 25.03 7.35 25.49
CA ARG A 175 24.68 7.33 26.92
C ARG A 175 25.90 7.07 27.79
N ASN A 176 26.77 6.13 27.41
CA ASN A 176 28.00 5.85 28.15
C ASN A 176 28.96 7.05 28.15
N ILE A 177 29.16 7.69 26.99
CA ILE A 177 29.97 8.91 26.91
C ILE A 177 29.41 10.00 27.81
N LEU A 178 28.09 10.20 27.81
CA LEU A 178 27.44 11.21 28.63
C LEU A 178 27.63 10.94 30.12
N LEU A 179 27.58 9.68 30.55
CA LEU A 179 27.86 9.27 31.93
C LEU A 179 29.30 9.59 32.32
N GLU A 180 30.28 9.19 31.51
CA GLU A 180 31.71 9.47 31.75
C GLU A 180 31.98 10.98 31.86
N LYS A 181 31.41 11.78 30.95
CA LYS A 181 31.57 13.24 30.96
C LYS A 181 30.89 13.90 32.16
N ASN A 182 29.77 13.36 32.62
CA ASN A 182 29.11 13.85 33.83
C ASN A 182 29.94 13.58 35.09
N GLU A 183 30.55 12.39 35.20
CA GLU A 183 31.45 12.07 36.32
C GLU A 183 32.71 12.94 36.29
N GLU A 184 33.31 13.13 35.12
CA GLU A 184 34.45 14.03 34.95
C GLU A 184 34.12 15.47 35.38
N ARG A 185 32.99 16.01 34.91
CA ARG A 185 32.49 17.33 35.33
C ARG A 185 32.28 17.42 36.84
N LYS A 186 31.67 16.40 37.44
CA LYS A 186 31.43 16.34 38.89
C LYS A 186 32.75 16.35 39.67
N ARG A 187 33.73 15.56 39.25
CA ARG A 187 35.07 15.54 39.86
C ARG A 187 35.74 16.90 39.82
N TYR A 188 35.73 17.59 38.67
CA TYR A 188 36.31 18.93 38.57
C TYR A 188 35.57 19.97 39.43
N ALA A 189 34.23 19.92 39.46
CA ALA A 189 33.45 20.81 40.31
C ALA A 189 33.76 20.59 41.81
N THR A 190 33.81 19.33 42.25
CA THR A 190 34.17 18.99 43.64
C THR A 190 35.58 19.46 43.98
N ALA A 191 36.57 19.14 43.15
CA ALA A 191 37.96 19.56 43.38
C ALA A 191 38.11 21.09 43.42
N SER A 192 37.42 21.80 42.53
CA SER A 192 37.39 23.27 42.52
C SER A 192 36.84 23.82 43.84
N GLN A 193 35.72 23.25 44.32
CA GLN A 193 35.12 23.66 45.59
C GLN A 193 36.04 23.37 46.79
N GLU A 194 36.65 22.18 46.83
CA GLU A 194 37.59 21.81 47.91
C GLU A 194 38.81 22.73 47.98
N LEU A 195 39.36 23.09 46.82
CA LEU A 195 40.46 24.05 46.73
C LEU A 195 40.02 25.44 47.22
N TYR A 196 38.84 25.90 46.81
CA TYR A 196 38.28 27.18 47.23
C TYR A 196 38.05 27.21 48.75
N ASP A 197 37.47 26.15 49.32
CA ASP A 197 37.25 26.00 50.76
C ASP A 197 38.57 25.98 51.54
N TYR A 198 39.60 25.34 51.00
CA TYR A 198 40.95 25.33 51.59
C TYR A 198 41.57 26.73 51.60
N MET A 199 41.47 27.48 50.49
CA MET A 199 41.93 28.87 50.44
C MET A 199 41.22 29.74 51.47
N HIS A 200 39.90 29.61 51.60
CA HIS A 200 39.12 30.30 52.64
C HIS A 200 39.62 30.00 54.05
N LYS A 201 39.99 28.74 54.34
CA LYS A 201 40.53 28.34 55.64
C LYS A 201 41.91 28.93 55.94
N ILE A 202 42.79 29.06 54.95
CA ILE A 202 44.16 29.56 55.18
C ILE A 202 44.22 31.08 55.28
N VAL A 203 43.70 31.79 54.28
CA VAL A 203 43.92 33.24 54.15
C VAL A 203 42.73 34.08 54.61
N GLY A 204 41.61 33.41 54.94
CA GLY A 204 40.39 34.06 55.39
C GLY A 204 39.56 34.66 54.25
N ARG A 205 38.25 34.77 54.49
CA ARG A 205 37.24 35.15 53.50
C ARG A 205 37.55 36.47 52.76
N ASN A 206 37.90 37.52 53.51
CA ASN A 206 38.17 38.84 52.95
C ASN A 206 39.37 38.88 52.00
N THR A 207 40.33 37.94 52.17
CA THR A 207 41.52 37.87 51.31
C THR A 207 41.19 37.10 50.02
N VAL A 208 40.43 36.00 50.12
CA VAL A 208 39.99 35.24 48.93
C VAL A 208 39.14 36.10 48.00
N GLU A 209 38.18 36.87 48.52
CA GLU A 209 37.33 37.76 47.69
C GLU A 209 38.14 38.82 46.92
N LYS A 210 39.22 39.34 47.53
CA LYS A 210 40.16 40.25 46.84
C LYS A 210 40.93 39.52 45.75
N LEU A 211 41.39 38.30 46.00
CA LEU A 211 42.10 37.48 45.01
C LEU A 211 41.19 37.12 43.82
N ASP A 212 39.94 36.75 44.07
CA ASP A 212 38.95 36.46 43.01
C ASP A 212 38.77 37.66 42.07
N THR A 213 38.67 38.87 42.64
CA THR A 213 38.55 40.11 41.85
C THR A 213 39.78 40.38 40.96
N ILE A 214 40.98 39.99 41.43
CA ILE A 214 42.22 40.12 40.65
C ILE A 214 42.23 39.08 39.53
N MET A 215 41.94 37.82 39.83
CA MET A 215 41.96 36.72 38.86
C MET A 215 40.92 36.90 37.74
N MET A 216 39.70 37.35 38.06
CA MET A 216 38.66 37.63 37.05
C MET A 216 39.05 38.73 36.03
N ARG A 217 40.02 39.59 36.35
CA ARG A 217 40.54 40.60 35.41
C ARG A 217 41.58 40.03 34.45
N VAL A 218 42.28 38.96 34.85
CA VAL A 218 43.30 38.27 34.04
C VAL A 218 42.63 37.43 32.95
N ASP A 219 41.53 36.73 33.26
CA ASP A 219 40.82 35.88 32.29
C ASP A 219 40.07 36.65 31.18
N LYS A 220 39.98 37.98 31.28
CA LYS A 220 39.32 38.85 30.28
C LYS A 220 40.29 39.53 29.31
N GLN A 221 41.59 39.26 29.40
CA GLN A 221 42.63 39.71 28.46
C GLN A 221 43.02 38.57 27.52
#